data_AF-A0A1W9PQK5-F1
#
_entry.id   AF-A0A1W9PQK5-F1
#
_cell.length_a   1.000
_cell.length_b   1.000
_cell.length_c   1.000
_cell.angle_alpha   90.00
_cell.angle_beta   90.00
_cell.angle_gamma   90.00
#
_symmetry.space_group_name_H-M   'P 1'
#
loop_
_entity.id
_entity.type
_entity.pdbx_description
1 polymer ?
#
loop_
_entity_poly.entity_id
_entity_poly.type
_entity_poly.pdbx_seq_one_letter_code
_entity_poly.pdbx_strand_id
1 'polypeptide(L)'
;MFETKALYQNDPRWKDVKLGFQNKETIGTWGCLMTSMTMVANGFGFDETPKSINTKMKQAGGFQGGLIIPGVLPTVCPGIVFKGYQPCENNPAPLGQIDAALAAGMPVIAQVDWSPKAGVQTHWVVIYGKEEGRYLMRDPYCYSGDSPDKKLYLTDRYNHQGKSPAKAITGVVWFEGRPRDGGTGGAVIEKPEPVDIPADTFTAYVTIEELAMRSAPSIAGGLLKRLPLSAEVTSLEPSSGKDWRSRPVVACAGPR
;
A
#
# COMPACT_ATOMS: atom_id res chain seq x y z
N MET A 1 11.97 -13.43 6.87
CA MET A 1 11.38 -12.38 7.73
C MET A 1 11.30 -11.12 6.90
N PHE A 2 10.26 -10.29 7.06
CA PHE A 2 10.19 -9.02 6.35
C PHE A 2 11.29 -8.08 6.85
N GLU A 3 12.05 -7.50 5.93
CA GLU A 3 13.10 -6.54 6.24
C GLU A 3 12.99 -5.32 5.33
N THR A 4 13.12 -4.14 5.92
CA THR A 4 13.16 -2.88 5.18
C THR A 4 13.99 -1.85 5.92
N LYS A 5 14.62 -0.96 5.16
CA LYS A 5 15.37 0.18 5.71
C LYS A 5 14.39 1.22 6.24
N ALA A 6 14.74 1.85 7.36
CA ALA A 6 14.00 3.00 7.85
C ALA A 6 14.08 4.14 6.83
N LEU A 7 12.93 4.68 6.44
CA LEU A 7 12.81 5.89 5.63
C LEU A 7 12.03 6.92 6.43
N TYR A 8 12.52 8.16 6.42
CA TYR A 8 11.93 9.25 7.19
C TYR A 8 11.31 10.29 6.27
N GLN A 9 10.04 10.61 6.46
CA GLN A 9 9.31 11.62 5.71
C GLN A 9 9.98 13.01 5.84
N ASN A 10 10.56 13.28 7.02
CA ASN A 10 11.24 14.53 7.36
C ASN A 10 12.75 14.54 6.99
N ASP A 11 13.21 13.60 6.16
CA ASP A 11 14.57 13.59 5.62
C ASP A 11 14.82 14.81 4.69
N PRO A 12 15.94 15.54 4.84
CA PRO A 12 16.27 16.71 4.03
C PRO A 12 16.22 16.50 2.51
N ARG A 13 16.44 15.27 2.03
CA ARG A 13 16.44 14.95 0.59
C ARG A 13 15.06 15.13 -0.07
N TRP A 14 13.97 15.08 0.70
CA TRP A 14 12.61 15.15 0.15
C TRP A 14 11.58 15.83 1.03
N LYS A 15 11.88 16.20 2.28
CA LYS A 15 10.92 16.78 3.23
C LYS A 15 10.20 18.02 2.71
N ASP A 16 10.82 18.78 1.81
CA ASP A 16 10.28 20.03 1.25
C ASP A 16 9.55 19.81 -0.10
N VAL A 17 9.55 18.59 -0.64
CA VAL A 17 8.81 18.23 -1.86
C VAL A 17 7.31 18.22 -1.55
N LYS A 18 6.51 18.82 -2.43
CA LYS A 18 5.06 18.86 -2.31
C LYS A 18 4.45 17.46 -2.38
N LEU A 19 3.55 17.15 -1.45
CA LEU A 19 2.86 15.87 -1.41
C LEU A 19 1.74 15.85 -2.44
N GLY A 20 1.72 14.85 -3.33
CA GLY A 20 0.72 14.74 -4.37
C GLY A 20 0.60 16.05 -5.19
N PHE A 21 -0.62 16.58 -5.27
CA PHE A 21 -0.93 17.84 -5.96
C PHE A 21 -1.13 19.02 -4.99
N GLN A 22 -0.63 18.93 -3.76
CA GLN A 22 -0.83 19.96 -2.75
C GLN A 22 0.08 21.19 -2.95
N ASN A 23 -0.46 22.36 -2.57
CA ASN A 23 0.28 23.62 -2.62
C ASN A 23 1.02 23.93 -1.31
N LYS A 24 0.52 23.44 -0.17
CA LYS A 24 1.09 23.72 1.15
C LYS A 24 1.84 22.52 1.70
N GLU A 25 1.16 21.38 1.78
CA GLU A 25 1.60 20.15 2.39
C GLU A 25 2.78 19.54 1.63
N THR A 26 3.75 19.04 2.39
CA THR A 26 4.97 18.43 1.87
C THR A 26 5.09 17.00 2.38
N ILE A 27 6.00 16.24 1.77
CA ILE A 27 6.34 14.90 2.27
C ILE A 27 6.74 14.97 3.75
N GLY A 28 7.52 15.98 4.16
CA GLY A 28 7.97 16.14 5.53
C GLY A 28 6.85 16.37 6.55
N THR A 29 5.76 17.00 6.14
CA THR A 29 4.69 17.40 7.05
C THR A 29 3.52 16.42 7.05
N TRP A 30 3.18 15.81 5.91
CA TRP A 30 1.98 14.97 5.73
C TRP A 30 2.25 13.61 5.08
N GLY A 31 3.51 13.26 4.81
CA GLY A 31 3.89 12.07 4.04
C GLY A 31 4.02 10.77 4.82
N CYS A 32 3.45 10.64 6.03
CA CYS A 32 3.64 9.47 6.89
C CYS A 32 3.18 8.16 6.23
N LEU A 33 1.95 8.13 5.70
CA LEU A 33 1.43 6.94 5.01
C LEU A 33 2.22 6.61 3.75
N MET A 34 2.53 7.60 2.92
CA MET A 34 3.31 7.40 1.69
C MET A 34 4.72 6.88 1.97
N THR A 35 5.38 7.41 3.00
CA THR A 35 6.71 6.95 3.41
C THR A 35 6.64 5.52 3.96
N SER A 36 5.59 5.19 4.73
CA SER A 36 5.33 3.82 5.19
C SER A 36 5.08 2.86 4.03
N MET A 37 4.30 3.25 3.03
CA MET A 37 4.09 2.48 1.80
C MET A 37 5.40 2.27 1.02
N THR A 38 6.29 3.27 1.01
CA THR A 38 7.62 3.16 0.40
C THR A 38 8.47 2.10 1.12
N MET A 39 8.46 2.10 2.46
CA MET A 39 9.16 1.07 3.25
C MET A 39 8.61 -0.33 2.98
N VAL A 40 7.28 -0.47 2.89
CA VAL A 40 6.63 -1.75 2.55
C VAL A 40 7.02 -2.21 1.15
N ALA A 41 6.95 -1.33 0.15
CA ALA A 41 7.38 -1.66 -1.21
C ALA A 41 8.84 -2.11 -1.25
N ASN A 42 9.74 -1.41 -0.57
CA ASN A 42 11.15 -1.77 -0.56
C ASN A 42 11.42 -3.12 0.12
N GLY A 43 10.64 -3.45 1.15
CA GLY A 43 10.72 -4.77 1.78
C GLY A 43 10.12 -5.90 0.93
N PHE A 44 9.31 -5.57 -0.08
CA PHE A 44 8.89 -6.50 -1.15
C PHE A 44 9.82 -6.47 -2.38
N GLY A 45 11.02 -5.91 -2.24
CA GLY A 45 12.07 -6.01 -3.26
C GLY A 45 12.20 -4.77 -4.15
N PHE A 46 11.42 -3.72 -3.95
CA PHE A 46 11.63 -2.46 -4.67
C PHE A 46 12.81 -1.65 -4.10
N ASP A 47 13.26 -0.64 -4.85
CA ASP A 47 14.27 0.32 -4.39
C ASP A 47 13.79 1.76 -4.67
N GLU A 48 12.80 2.16 -3.89
CA GLU A 48 12.12 3.45 -4.02
C GLU A 48 12.50 4.41 -2.89
N THR A 49 12.30 5.69 -3.16
CA THR A 49 12.36 6.78 -2.18
C THR A 49 10.98 7.38 -1.98
N PRO A 50 10.72 8.10 -0.87
CA PRO A 50 9.45 8.83 -0.71
C PRO A 50 9.18 9.81 -1.86
N LYS A 51 10.24 10.40 -2.42
CA LYS A 51 10.15 11.27 -3.59
C LYS A 51 9.74 10.51 -4.87
N SER A 52 10.31 9.33 -5.13
CA SER A 52 9.96 8.55 -6.33
C SER A 52 8.56 7.96 -6.25
N ILE A 53 8.15 7.42 -5.09
CA ILE A 53 6.76 6.98 -4.86
C ILE A 53 5.79 8.14 -5.03
N ASN A 54 6.08 9.32 -4.47
CA ASN A 54 5.22 10.50 -4.65
C ASN A 54 4.97 10.80 -6.15
N THR A 55 6.04 10.81 -6.96
CA THR A 55 5.93 11.05 -8.40
C THR A 55 5.12 9.97 -9.12
N LYS A 56 5.42 8.69 -8.86
CA LYS A 56 4.72 7.57 -9.51
C LYS A 56 3.24 7.52 -9.14
N MET A 57 2.92 7.70 -7.86
CA MET A 57 1.55 7.73 -7.37
C MET A 57 0.77 8.91 -7.95
N LYS A 58 1.39 10.09 -8.15
CA LYS A 58 0.72 11.20 -8.88
C LYS A 58 0.34 10.82 -10.30
N GLN A 59 1.27 10.20 -11.04
CA GLN A 59 1.05 9.79 -12.43
C GLN A 59 -0.03 8.71 -12.54
N ALA A 60 -0.13 7.83 -11.55
CA ALA A 60 -1.12 6.77 -11.48
C ALA A 60 -2.48 7.20 -10.89
N GLY A 61 -2.68 8.49 -10.57
CA GLY A 61 -3.93 8.97 -9.94
C GLY A 61 -4.10 8.52 -8.48
N GLY A 62 -3.01 8.19 -7.80
CA GLY A 62 -2.96 7.69 -6.43
C GLY A 62 -3.13 8.73 -5.32
N PHE A 63 -3.69 9.90 -5.65
CA PHE A 63 -3.95 10.96 -4.67
C PHE A 63 -5.35 11.54 -4.86
N GLN A 64 -6.03 11.78 -3.74
CA GLN A 64 -7.22 12.62 -3.65
C GLN A 64 -6.90 13.81 -2.74
N GLY A 65 -6.56 14.96 -3.34
CA GLY A 65 -5.98 16.07 -2.59
C GLY A 65 -4.62 15.68 -1.98
N GLY A 66 -4.48 15.85 -0.67
CA GLY A 66 -3.28 15.45 0.09
C GLY A 66 -3.29 13.99 0.56
N LEU A 67 -4.39 13.28 0.36
CA LEU A 67 -4.55 11.89 0.79
C LEU A 67 -4.02 10.96 -0.29
N ILE A 68 -3.01 10.16 0.06
CA ILE A 68 -2.55 9.06 -0.79
C ILE A 68 -3.57 7.91 -0.74
N ILE A 69 -3.78 7.23 -1.86
CA ILE A 69 -4.72 6.12 -2.00
C ILE A 69 -3.92 4.80 -2.00
N PRO A 70 -3.90 4.03 -0.89
CA PRO A 70 -3.09 2.81 -0.78
C PRO A 70 -3.36 1.79 -1.89
N GLY A 71 -4.62 1.68 -2.33
CA GLY A 71 -5.03 0.77 -3.40
C GLY A 71 -4.41 1.02 -4.78
N VAL A 72 -3.77 2.17 -4.99
CA VAL A 72 -3.06 2.48 -6.25
C VAL A 72 -1.61 1.98 -6.23
N LEU A 73 -1.03 1.67 -5.06
CA LEU A 73 0.36 1.18 -4.95
C LEU A 73 0.68 -0.02 -5.87
N PRO A 74 -0.19 -1.04 -6.02
CA PRO A 74 0.02 -2.16 -6.95
C PRO A 74 0.27 -1.74 -8.40
N THR A 75 -0.25 -0.58 -8.83
CA THR A 75 -0.08 -0.09 -10.20
C THR A 75 1.30 0.50 -10.47
N VAL A 76 1.98 0.99 -9.42
CA VAL A 76 3.31 1.59 -9.50
C VAL A 76 4.41 0.65 -9.01
N CYS A 77 4.02 -0.33 -8.20
CA CYS A 77 4.87 -1.40 -7.65
C CYS A 77 4.19 -2.76 -7.94
N PRO A 78 4.31 -3.29 -9.18
CA PRO A 78 3.65 -4.54 -9.58
C PRO A 78 4.08 -5.73 -8.70
N GLY A 79 3.17 -6.65 -8.40
CA GLY A 79 3.46 -7.78 -7.49
C GLY A 79 3.21 -7.47 -6.00
N ILE A 80 2.94 -6.21 -5.65
CA ILE A 80 2.28 -5.86 -4.39
C ILE A 80 0.77 -5.96 -4.59
N VAL A 81 0.05 -6.49 -3.61
CA VAL A 81 -1.41 -6.59 -3.59
C VAL A 81 -1.94 -5.78 -2.41
N PHE A 82 -2.84 -4.83 -2.66
CA PHE A 82 -3.57 -4.14 -1.60
C PHE A 82 -4.73 -5.01 -1.13
N LYS A 83 -4.78 -5.31 0.17
CA LYS A 83 -5.80 -6.20 0.74
C LYS A 83 -6.93 -5.45 1.44
N GLY A 84 -6.70 -4.20 1.82
CA GLY A 84 -7.74 -3.33 2.36
C GLY A 84 -7.26 -2.39 3.44
N TYR A 85 -8.19 -1.54 3.87
CA TYR A 85 -8.08 -0.68 5.05
C TYR A 85 -9.16 -1.08 6.04
N GLN A 86 -8.79 -1.28 7.31
CA GLN A 86 -9.70 -1.56 8.41
C GLN A 86 -9.63 -0.42 9.45
N PRO A 87 -10.68 0.42 9.57
CA PRO A 87 -10.76 1.43 10.63
C PRO A 87 -10.93 0.78 12.00
N CYS A 88 -10.23 1.30 13.00
CA CYS A 88 -10.22 0.81 14.39
C CYS A 88 -10.36 1.96 15.41
N GLU A 89 -10.83 3.14 14.99
CA GLU A 89 -10.95 4.32 15.86
C GLU A 89 -11.99 4.08 16.96
N ASN A 90 -13.04 3.33 16.64
CA ASN A 90 -14.16 3.02 17.55
C ASN A 90 -14.23 1.54 17.96
N ASN A 91 -13.29 0.71 17.50
CA ASN A 91 -13.28 -0.74 17.74
C ASN A 91 -11.85 -1.21 18.03
N PRO A 92 -11.64 -2.22 18.89
CA PRO A 92 -10.31 -2.76 19.13
C PRO A 92 -9.64 -3.22 17.83
N ALA A 93 -8.35 -2.92 17.68
CA ALA A 93 -7.58 -3.37 16.52
C ALA A 93 -7.52 -4.90 16.45
N PRO A 94 -7.52 -5.49 15.23
CA PRO A 94 -7.59 -6.93 15.01
C PRO A 94 -6.25 -7.63 15.29
N LEU A 95 -5.82 -7.69 16.55
CA LEU A 95 -4.48 -8.16 16.92
C LEU A 95 -4.17 -9.58 16.41
N GLY A 96 -5.17 -10.48 16.40
CA GLY A 96 -4.98 -11.82 15.86
C GLY A 96 -4.67 -11.85 14.36
N GLN A 97 -5.23 -10.91 13.58
CA GLN A 97 -4.91 -10.79 12.14
C GLN A 97 -3.54 -10.17 11.94
N ILE A 98 -3.16 -9.19 12.78
CA ILE A 98 -1.83 -8.57 12.74
C ILE A 98 -0.77 -9.64 13.06
N ASP A 99 -0.98 -10.41 14.14
CA ASP A 99 -0.08 -11.49 14.52
C ASP A 99 0.04 -12.56 13.43
N ALA A 100 -1.07 -12.95 12.80
CA ALA A 100 -1.05 -13.90 11.69
C ALA A 100 -0.28 -13.38 10.46
N ALA A 101 -0.45 -12.10 10.11
CA ALA A 101 0.29 -11.48 9.02
C ALA A 101 1.79 -11.44 9.32
N LEU A 102 2.18 -11.03 10.52
CA LEU A 102 3.58 -11.00 10.95
C LEU A 102 4.21 -12.39 10.96
N ALA A 103 3.46 -13.41 11.41
CA ALA A 103 3.90 -14.81 11.38
C ALA A 103 4.10 -15.32 9.94
N ALA A 104 3.29 -14.84 8.99
CA ALA A 104 3.46 -15.10 7.56
C ALA A 104 4.59 -14.28 6.91
N GLY A 105 5.33 -13.47 7.69
CA GLY A 105 6.40 -12.61 7.17
C GLY A 105 5.89 -11.38 6.43
N MET A 106 4.67 -10.94 6.72
CA MET A 106 4.01 -9.80 6.07
C MET A 106 3.95 -8.60 7.02
N PRO A 107 4.40 -7.41 6.59
CA PRO A 107 4.26 -6.21 7.40
C PRO A 107 2.82 -5.70 7.37
N VAL A 108 2.51 -4.80 8.30
CA VAL A 108 1.22 -4.14 8.38
C VAL A 108 1.46 -2.64 8.59
N ILE A 109 0.72 -1.77 7.91
CA ILE A 109 0.79 -0.33 8.21
C ILE A 109 -0.32 0.01 9.20
N ALA A 110 0.05 0.44 10.39
CA ALA A 110 -0.89 0.82 11.44
C ALA A 110 -1.09 2.33 11.46
N GLN A 111 -2.34 2.75 11.54
CA GLN A 111 -2.71 4.09 11.93
C GLN A 111 -2.65 4.19 13.46
N VAL A 112 -2.13 5.30 13.96
CA VAL A 112 -2.05 5.62 15.38
C VAL A 112 -2.39 7.07 15.63
N ASP A 113 -2.69 7.40 16.87
CA ASP A 113 -2.81 8.79 17.32
C ASP A 113 -1.42 9.37 17.63
N TRP A 114 -1.02 10.42 16.91
CA TRP A 114 0.29 11.06 17.02
C TRP A 114 0.48 11.75 18.36
N SER A 115 -0.57 12.35 18.92
CA SER A 115 -0.44 13.24 20.07
C SER A 115 -1.68 13.20 20.97
N PRO A 116 -1.57 13.52 22.27
CA PRO A 116 -2.69 13.45 23.21
C PRO A 116 -3.71 14.61 23.04
N LYS A 117 -3.70 15.32 21.91
CA LYS A 117 -4.66 16.39 21.63
C LYS A 117 -6.05 15.79 21.40
N ALA A 118 -7.08 16.60 21.57
CA ALA A 118 -8.44 16.16 21.31
C ALA A 118 -8.62 15.76 19.83
N GLY A 119 -9.16 14.57 19.59
CA GLY A 119 -9.29 13.98 18.25
C GLY A 119 -8.05 13.20 17.82
N VAL A 120 -8.23 12.23 16.92
CA VAL A 120 -7.12 11.40 16.41
C VAL A 120 -6.25 12.24 15.49
N GLN A 121 -5.03 12.53 15.96
CA GLN A 121 -4.02 13.17 15.13
C GLN A 121 -3.35 12.08 14.29
N THR A 122 -3.91 11.82 13.12
CA THR A 122 -3.56 10.65 12.30
C THR A 122 -2.05 10.59 12.00
N HIS A 123 -1.42 9.49 12.41
CA HIS A 123 -0.09 9.09 11.99
C HIS A 123 -0.10 7.65 11.49
N TRP A 124 0.88 7.29 10.66
CA TRP A 124 1.00 5.95 10.09
C TRP A 124 2.41 5.42 10.31
N VAL A 125 2.50 4.17 10.75
CA VAL A 125 3.77 3.47 10.99
C VAL A 125 3.72 2.06 10.41
N VAL A 126 4.88 1.48 10.10
CA VAL A 126 4.97 0.08 9.63
C VAL A 126 5.26 -0.83 10.81
N ILE A 127 4.35 -1.73 11.15
CA ILE A 127 4.61 -2.85 12.05
C ILE A 127 5.22 -3.97 11.21
N TYR A 128 6.42 -4.42 11.58
CA TYR A 128 7.19 -5.40 10.80
C TYR A 128 7.54 -6.68 11.58
N GLY A 129 7.27 -6.70 12.88
CA GLY A 129 7.54 -7.87 13.71
C GLY A 129 6.94 -7.73 15.10
N LYS A 130 7.11 -8.78 15.89
CA LYS A 130 6.71 -8.83 17.30
C LYS A 130 7.78 -9.56 18.10
N GLU A 131 8.24 -8.97 19.18
CA GLU A 131 9.16 -9.61 20.12
C GLU A 131 8.70 -9.34 21.55
N GLU A 132 8.79 -10.36 22.41
CA GLU A 132 8.37 -10.27 23.82
C GLU A 132 6.94 -9.71 24.00
N GLY A 133 6.03 -10.06 23.08
CA GLY A 133 4.64 -9.59 23.10
C GLY A 133 4.42 -8.15 22.60
N ARG A 134 5.47 -7.46 22.16
CA ARG A 134 5.44 -6.05 21.76
C ARG A 134 5.68 -5.91 20.25
N TYR A 135 4.92 -5.03 19.61
CA TYR A 135 5.05 -4.79 18.17
C TYR A 135 6.24 -3.89 17.86
N LEU A 136 7.13 -4.39 17.00
CA LEU A 136 8.23 -3.64 16.43
C LEU A 136 7.71 -2.78 15.28
N MET A 137 8.14 -1.52 15.24
CA MET A 137 7.71 -0.58 14.22
C MET A 137 8.86 0.15 13.51
N ARG A 138 8.61 0.57 12.27
CA ARG A 138 9.33 1.64 11.59
C ARG A 138 8.42 2.85 11.51
N ASP A 139 8.88 3.93 12.13
CA ASP A 139 8.19 5.20 12.16
C ASP A 139 8.71 6.09 11.02
N PRO A 140 7.85 6.58 10.11
CA PRO A 140 8.29 7.47 9.05
C PRO A 140 8.66 8.87 9.57
N TYR A 141 8.46 9.21 10.84
CA TYR A 141 8.96 10.47 11.39
C TYR A 141 10.23 10.23 12.23
N CYS A 142 11.34 10.86 11.83
CA CYS A 142 12.58 10.79 12.60
C CYS A 142 12.53 11.77 13.78
N TYR A 143 12.56 11.25 15.00
CA TYR A 143 12.70 12.05 16.21
C TYR A 143 14.16 12.16 16.65
N SER A 144 14.46 13.12 17.53
CA SER A 144 15.77 13.20 18.16
C SER A 144 16.12 11.89 18.87
N GLY A 145 17.30 11.33 18.57
CA GLY A 145 17.75 10.05 19.12
C GLY A 145 17.19 8.81 18.43
N ASP A 146 16.49 8.96 17.30
CA ASP A 146 16.19 7.84 16.40
C ASP A 146 17.39 7.52 15.50
N SER A 147 17.51 6.24 15.14
CA SER A 147 18.50 5.76 14.19
C SER A 147 17.94 4.53 13.45
N PRO A 148 18.49 4.17 12.26
CA PRO A 148 18.00 3.03 11.49
C PRO A 148 18.04 1.69 12.25
N ASP A 149 19.04 1.52 13.11
CA ASP A 149 19.29 0.26 13.84
C ASP A 149 18.53 0.18 15.17
N LYS A 150 17.99 1.30 15.65
CA LYS A 150 17.22 1.33 16.90
C LYS A 150 15.88 0.61 16.71
N LYS A 151 15.63 -0.39 17.53
CA LYS A 151 14.31 -1.02 17.64
C LYS A 151 13.33 -0.04 18.30
N LEU A 152 12.20 0.18 17.64
CA LEU A 152 11.11 0.99 18.15
C LEU A 152 9.92 0.09 18.42
N TYR A 153 9.25 0.30 19.55
CA TYR A 153 8.04 -0.42 19.91
C TYR A 153 6.84 0.51 19.82
N LEU A 154 5.76 0.01 19.22
CA LEU A 154 4.55 0.80 18.95
C LEU A 154 4.05 1.55 20.19
N THR A 155 3.81 0.82 21.29
CA THR A 155 3.17 1.36 22.50
C THR A 155 4.10 2.17 23.41
N ASP A 156 5.40 2.21 23.11
CA ASP A 156 6.32 3.13 23.80
C ASP A 156 6.14 4.56 23.32
N ARG A 157 5.83 4.71 22.03
CA ARG A 157 5.66 6.02 21.39
C ARG A 157 4.19 6.40 21.27
N TYR A 158 3.35 5.47 20.85
CA TYR A 158 1.95 5.71 20.54
C TYR A 158 1.05 4.95 21.50
N ASN A 159 0.59 5.64 22.53
CA ASN A 159 -0.29 5.10 23.56
C ASN A 159 -1.38 6.09 23.99
N HIS A 160 -1.61 7.14 23.20
CA HIS A 160 -2.52 8.24 23.54
C HIS A 160 -3.99 7.79 23.60
N GLN A 161 -4.38 6.81 22.79
CA GLN A 161 -5.72 6.18 22.83
C GLN A 161 -5.80 5.00 23.81
N GLY A 162 -4.69 4.65 24.46
CA GLY A 162 -4.59 3.58 25.43
C GLY A 162 -3.26 2.84 25.38
N LYS A 163 -2.89 2.22 26.50
CA LYS A 163 -1.59 1.53 26.65
C LYS A 163 -1.50 0.17 25.94
N SER A 164 -2.63 -0.44 25.59
CA SER A 164 -2.66 -1.71 24.87
C SER A 164 -2.58 -1.49 23.36
N PRO A 165 -1.89 -2.34 22.59
CA PRO A 165 -1.88 -2.25 21.12
C PRO A 165 -3.28 -2.23 20.49
N ALA A 166 -4.23 -2.98 21.07
CA ALA A 166 -5.62 -3.02 20.60
C ALA A 166 -6.33 -1.65 20.65
N LYS A 167 -5.84 -0.71 21.49
CA LYS A 167 -6.37 0.65 21.61
C LYS A 167 -5.47 1.69 20.93
N ALA A 168 -4.16 1.46 20.95
CA ALA A 168 -3.19 2.36 20.32
C ALA A 168 -3.30 2.39 18.79
N ILE A 169 -3.65 1.26 18.18
CA ILE A 169 -3.86 1.13 16.73
C ILE A 169 -5.28 1.57 16.42
N THR A 170 -5.42 2.66 15.67
CA THR A 170 -6.72 3.25 15.30
C THR A 170 -7.14 2.91 13.88
N GLY A 171 -6.33 2.17 13.13
CA GLY A 171 -6.63 1.73 11.78
C GLY A 171 -5.51 0.86 11.21
N VAL A 172 -5.81 0.07 10.18
CA VAL A 172 -4.85 -0.90 9.64
C VAL A 172 -4.93 -0.98 8.12
N VAL A 173 -3.80 -0.83 7.44
CA VAL A 173 -3.66 -1.02 5.99
C VAL A 173 -2.83 -2.28 5.73
N TRP A 174 -3.36 -3.12 4.84
CA TRP A 174 -2.82 -4.43 4.54
C TRP A 174 -2.27 -4.50 3.11
N PHE A 175 -1.04 -4.99 2.99
CA PHE A 175 -0.42 -5.31 1.71
C PHE A 175 0.13 -6.72 1.73
N GLU A 176 0.01 -7.39 0.59
CA GLU A 176 0.69 -8.64 0.30
C GLU A 176 1.74 -8.46 -0.80
N GLY A 177 2.73 -9.33 -0.87
CA GLY A 177 3.85 -9.25 -1.81
C GLY A 177 4.91 -10.29 -1.47
N ARG A 178 5.87 -10.51 -2.37
CA ARG A 178 7.01 -11.39 -2.09
C ARG A 178 8.07 -10.62 -1.30
N PRO A 179 8.38 -10.99 -0.05
CA PRO A 179 9.46 -10.35 0.70
C PRO A 179 10.79 -10.44 -0.06
N ARG A 180 11.64 -9.43 0.10
CA ARG A 180 13.00 -9.45 -0.45
C ARG A 180 13.76 -10.62 0.16
N ASP A 181 14.25 -11.53 -0.67
CA ASP A 181 14.97 -12.74 -0.25
C ASP A 181 16.39 -12.39 0.25
N GLY A 182 16.53 -11.72 1.42
CA GLY A 182 17.77 -11.57 2.21
C GLY A 182 19.03 -11.02 1.52
N GLY A 183 18.96 -10.68 0.22
CA GLY A 183 20.07 -10.30 -0.63
C GLY A 183 19.91 -8.87 -1.12
N THR A 184 21.02 -8.16 -1.20
CA THR A 184 21.14 -6.83 -1.80
C THR A 184 20.96 -6.90 -3.33
N GLY A 185 19.77 -7.29 -3.80
CA GLY A 185 19.31 -7.04 -5.15
C GLY A 185 17.87 -6.57 -5.04
N GLY A 186 17.56 -5.36 -5.51
CA GLY A 186 16.18 -5.03 -5.77
C GLY A 186 15.66 -6.09 -6.72
N ALA A 187 14.48 -6.64 -6.47
CA ALA A 187 13.79 -7.38 -7.50
C ALA A 187 13.64 -6.41 -8.66
N VAL A 188 14.46 -6.58 -9.69
CA VAL A 188 14.08 -6.16 -11.03
C VAL A 188 12.85 -7.02 -11.28
N ILE A 189 11.68 -6.48 -10.95
CA ILE A 189 10.46 -7.04 -11.49
C ILE A 189 10.59 -6.73 -12.96
N GLU A 190 11.00 -7.75 -13.72
CA GLU A 190 10.96 -7.71 -15.17
C GLU A 190 9.60 -7.10 -15.52
N LYS A 191 9.63 -6.04 -16.33
CA LYS A 191 8.45 -5.51 -16.99
C LYS A 191 7.62 -6.73 -17.38
N PRO A 192 6.36 -6.87 -16.91
CA PRO A 192 5.60 -8.08 -17.16
C PRO A 192 5.74 -8.40 -18.63
N GLU A 193 6.25 -9.59 -18.93
CA GLU A 193 6.41 -10.02 -20.30
C GLU A 193 5.05 -9.79 -20.97
N PRO A 194 5.01 -9.26 -22.21
CA PRO A 194 3.77 -9.15 -22.95
C PRO A 194 3.04 -10.48 -22.83
N VAL A 195 1.86 -10.47 -22.22
CA VAL A 195 1.07 -11.71 -22.11
C VAL A 195 0.78 -12.12 -23.54
N ASP A 196 1.23 -13.30 -23.94
CA ASP A 196 0.91 -13.87 -25.24
C ASP A 196 -0.60 -13.85 -25.41
N ILE A 197 -1.06 -13.01 -26.33
CA ILE A 197 -2.48 -12.84 -26.63
C ILE A 197 -2.92 -14.13 -27.34
N PRO A 198 -3.79 -14.96 -26.75
CA PRO A 198 -4.28 -16.15 -27.43
C PRO A 198 -4.91 -15.80 -28.78
N ALA A 199 -4.74 -16.64 -29.81
CA ALA A 199 -5.31 -16.36 -31.13
C ALA A 199 -6.84 -16.23 -31.11
N ASP A 200 -7.49 -16.73 -30.05
CA ASP A 200 -8.93 -16.78 -29.86
C ASP A 200 -9.48 -15.76 -28.83
N THR A 201 -8.76 -14.66 -28.61
CA THR A 201 -9.30 -13.55 -27.82
C THR A 201 -10.52 -12.90 -28.46
N PHE A 202 -11.45 -12.41 -27.64
CA PHE A 202 -12.46 -11.45 -28.08
C PHE A 202 -12.18 -10.06 -27.53
N THR A 203 -12.33 -9.06 -28.38
CA THR A 203 -12.26 -7.65 -28.02
C THR A 203 -13.68 -7.12 -27.80
N ALA A 204 -13.88 -6.40 -26.71
CA ALA A 204 -15.09 -5.63 -26.45
C ALA A 204 -14.76 -4.15 -26.25
N TYR A 205 -15.77 -3.33 -26.48
CA TYR A 205 -15.69 -1.89 -26.28
C TYR A 205 -16.60 -1.47 -25.14
N VAL A 206 -16.08 -0.60 -24.30
CA VAL A 206 -16.85 0.00 -23.21
C VAL A 206 -17.93 0.92 -23.80
N THR A 207 -19.20 0.66 -23.49
CA THR A 207 -20.34 1.42 -24.04
C THR A 207 -20.87 2.51 -23.12
N ILE A 208 -20.21 2.74 -21.98
CA ILE A 208 -20.58 3.76 -21.00
C ILE A 208 -19.35 4.57 -20.58
N GLU A 209 -19.55 5.84 -20.26
CA GLU A 209 -18.47 6.64 -19.69
C GLU A 209 -18.13 6.16 -18.27
N GLU A 210 -16.85 6.21 -17.91
CA GLU A 210 -16.34 5.83 -16.59
C GLU A 210 -16.68 4.40 -16.09
N LEU A 211 -16.67 3.39 -16.96
CA LEU A 211 -16.88 1.99 -16.53
C LEU A 211 -15.86 1.61 -15.46
N ALA A 212 -16.35 1.25 -14.27
CA ALA A 212 -15.52 0.92 -13.12
C ALA A 212 -14.99 -0.52 -13.20
N MET A 213 -13.69 -0.69 -13.42
CA MET A 213 -12.99 -1.95 -13.19
C MET A 213 -12.64 -2.09 -11.72
N ARG A 214 -12.97 -3.24 -11.12
CA ARG A 214 -12.79 -3.50 -9.69
C ARG A 214 -11.95 -4.74 -9.45
N SER A 215 -11.33 -4.80 -8.28
CA SER A 215 -10.49 -5.91 -7.80
C SER A 215 -11.24 -7.19 -7.46
N ALA A 216 -12.58 -7.13 -7.41
CA ALA A 216 -13.44 -8.27 -7.18
C ALA A 216 -14.68 -8.16 -8.08
N PRO A 217 -15.36 -9.27 -8.41
CA PRO A 217 -16.60 -9.28 -9.20
C PRO A 217 -17.81 -8.81 -8.35
N SER A 218 -17.66 -7.67 -7.67
CA SER A 218 -18.71 -7.03 -6.89
C SER A 218 -18.49 -5.53 -6.83
N ILE A 219 -19.57 -4.77 -6.62
CA ILE A 219 -19.48 -3.31 -6.42
C ILE A 219 -18.73 -2.93 -5.13
N ALA A 220 -18.56 -3.87 -4.21
CA ALA A 220 -17.79 -3.70 -2.98
C ALA A 220 -16.27 -3.85 -3.20
N GLY A 221 -15.84 -4.42 -4.32
CA GLY A 221 -14.42 -4.51 -4.67
C GLY A 221 -13.79 -3.13 -4.87
N GLY A 222 -12.55 -2.95 -4.42
CA GLY A 222 -11.81 -1.70 -4.60
C GLY A 222 -11.69 -1.33 -6.08
N LEU A 223 -11.91 -0.06 -6.40
CA LEU A 223 -11.80 0.49 -7.75
C LEU A 223 -10.35 0.41 -8.22
N LEU A 224 -10.11 -0.29 -9.33
CA LEU A 224 -8.81 -0.36 -9.98
C LEU A 224 -8.63 0.78 -10.98
N LYS A 225 -9.61 0.96 -11.87
CA LYS A 225 -9.56 1.95 -12.95
C LYS A 225 -10.97 2.31 -13.43
N ARG A 226 -11.15 3.55 -13.88
CA ARG A 226 -12.32 3.96 -14.67
C ARG A 226 -11.93 3.96 -16.14
N LEU A 227 -12.69 3.24 -16.96
CA LEU A 227 -12.48 3.19 -18.39
C LEU A 227 -13.38 4.22 -19.09
N PRO A 228 -12.85 5.04 -20.01
CA PRO A 228 -13.66 5.98 -20.75
C PRO A 228 -14.58 5.26 -21.75
N LEU A 229 -15.58 5.97 -22.29
CA LEU A 229 -16.41 5.46 -23.38
C LEU A 229 -15.52 5.04 -24.56
N SER A 230 -15.88 3.93 -25.21
CA SER A 230 -15.15 3.31 -26.31
C SER A 230 -13.75 2.82 -25.96
N ALA A 231 -13.40 2.68 -24.67
CA ALA A 231 -12.18 2.00 -24.27
C ALA A 231 -12.22 0.54 -24.75
N GLU A 232 -11.10 0.07 -25.29
CA GLU A 232 -10.93 -1.31 -25.73
C GLU A 232 -10.56 -2.21 -24.54
N VAL A 233 -11.23 -3.34 -24.42
CA VAL A 233 -10.91 -4.40 -23.44
C VAL A 233 -10.79 -5.72 -24.17
N THR A 234 -9.73 -6.47 -23.88
CA THR A 234 -9.47 -7.77 -24.51
C THR A 234 -9.61 -8.86 -23.44
N SER A 235 -10.48 -9.83 -23.70
CA SER A 235 -10.52 -11.05 -22.89
C SER A 235 -9.37 -11.95 -23.28
N LEU A 236 -8.57 -12.36 -22.31
CA LEU A 236 -7.48 -13.31 -22.51
C LEU A 236 -7.93 -14.76 -22.25
N GLU A 237 -9.24 -14.99 -22.10
CA GLU A 237 -9.79 -16.32 -21.93
C GLU A 237 -9.91 -17.05 -23.27
N PRO A 238 -9.47 -18.32 -23.37
CA PRO A 238 -9.62 -19.10 -24.57
C PRO A 238 -11.10 -19.45 -24.83
N SER A 239 -11.55 -19.25 -26.07
CA SER A 239 -12.88 -19.56 -26.58
C SER A 239 -13.28 -21.04 -26.42
N SER A 240 -12.30 -21.94 -26.29
CA SER A 240 -12.47 -23.39 -26.22
C SER A 240 -12.66 -23.95 -24.79
N GLY A 241 -12.61 -23.09 -23.76
CA GLY A 241 -12.75 -23.48 -22.36
C GLY A 241 -14.18 -23.89 -21.99
N LYS A 242 -14.46 -25.19 -21.93
CA LYS A 242 -15.75 -25.82 -21.56
C LYS A 242 -16.25 -25.56 -20.12
N ASP A 243 -15.72 -24.60 -19.38
CA ASP A 243 -16.14 -24.38 -17.98
C ASP A 243 -16.09 -22.91 -17.56
N TRP A 244 -17.04 -22.11 -18.06
CA TRP A 244 -17.22 -20.70 -17.70
C TRP A 244 -17.71 -20.49 -16.26
N ARG A 245 -18.05 -21.56 -15.52
CA ARG A 245 -18.69 -21.47 -14.19
C ARG A 245 -17.70 -21.49 -13.02
N SER A 246 -16.43 -21.78 -13.26
CA SER A 246 -15.48 -22.12 -12.18
C SER A 246 -14.28 -21.18 -12.04
N ARG A 247 -14.15 -20.11 -12.85
CA ARG A 247 -12.94 -19.26 -12.85
C ARG A 247 -13.24 -17.74 -12.83
N PRO A 248 -12.46 -16.93 -12.10
CA PRO A 248 -12.58 -15.48 -12.12
C PRO A 248 -12.04 -14.89 -13.44
N VAL A 249 -12.83 -14.00 -14.04
CA VAL A 249 -12.53 -13.35 -15.33
C VAL A 249 -11.37 -12.36 -15.17
N VAL A 250 -10.34 -12.49 -16.01
CA VAL A 250 -9.19 -11.58 -16.09
C VAL A 250 -9.27 -10.81 -17.41
N ALA A 251 -9.50 -9.49 -17.33
CA ALA A 251 -9.49 -8.58 -18.48
C ALA A 251 -8.30 -7.63 -18.41
N CYS A 252 -7.59 -7.44 -19.52
CA CYS A 252 -6.52 -6.46 -19.66
C CYS A 252 -6.97 -5.31 -20.59
N ALA A 253 -6.58 -4.08 -20.24
CA ALA A 253 -6.81 -2.89 -21.06
C ALA A 253 -5.44 -2.34 -21.53
N GLY A 254 -5.19 -2.38 -22.84
CA GLY A 254 -3.96 -1.85 -23.44
C GLY A 254 -3.99 -0.32 -23.62
N PRO A 255 -2.83 0.36 -23.64
CA PRO A 255 -2.73 1.76 -24.06
C PRO A 255 -2.60 1.89 -25.59
N ARG A 256 -3.05 3.03 -26.13
CA ARG A 256 -2.73 3.47 -27.51
C ARG A 256 -1.28 3.94 -27.61
#